data_AF-Q5UAT7-F1
#
_entry.id   AF-Q5UAT7-F1
#
_cell.length_a   1.000
_cell.length_b   1.000
_cell.length_c   1.000
_cell.angle_alpha   90.00
_cell.angle_beta   90.00
_cell.angle_gamma   90.00
#
_symmetry.space_group_name_H-M   'P 1'
#
loop_
_entity.id
_entity.type
_entity.pdbx_description
1 polymer ?
#
loop_
_entity_poly.entity_id
_entity_poly.type
_entity_poly.pdbx_seq_one_letter_code
_entity_poly.pdbx_strand_id
1 'polypeptide(L)'
;MSLSVARPLVSVYSEKSETVQGAAKPLPFVFKAPIRPDLVNDVHVSMSKNSRQPYCVSKEAGHQTSAESWGTGRAVARIPRVRGGGTHRSGQGAFGNMCRGGRMFAPTKPWRRWHRRVNLRQRRAALAAAVAATGVPALVQARGHIIEKIPELPLVVADKVQEINKTKQAVIFLRRLKAWSDILKVYKSQRLRAGKGKMRNRRRIQRKGPLIIFNKDQGLTRAFRNIPGVELLNVNKLNLLKLAPGGHLGRFVIWTQSAFGRLDPLFGSWKTPSKQKKNFNLPQPKMANTDLTRLLKSDEIRKVLRAPNKRVIRATRKLNPLTNNKAMLKLNPYAAVLKRKAILELRRRKNLKALADAEKSGLKLSKRNPAMKAEKLRERRRKNIKEALAKKPKKPVAKKTPPPPKKKADKKPKAEKAVKPKADKPKG
;
A
#
# COMPACT_ATOMS: atom_id res chain seq x y z
N MET A 1 -5.97 15.04 13.43
CA MET A 1 -7.11 14.17 13.81
C MET A 1 -8.34 14.62 13.04
N SER A 2 -9.34 13.77 12.78
CA SER A 2 -10.65 14.29 12.36
C SER A 2 -11.22 15.19 13.46
N LEU A 3 -12.16 16.06 13.08
CA LEU A 3 -12.92 16.89 14.02
C LEU A 3 -13.53 16.09 15.20
N SER A 4 -13.78 14.79 14.98
CA SER A 4 -14.52 13.89 15.87
C SER A 4 -13.68 13.04 16.84
N VAL A 5 -12.35 12.99 16.72
CA VAL A 5 -11.49 12.04 17.49
C VAL A 5 -10.60 12.73 18.54
N ALA A 6 -10.69 14.04 18.66
CA ALA A 6 -9.85 14.80 19.59
C ALA A 6 -10.51 14.93 20.97
N ARG A 7 -9.80 14.51 22.03
CA ARG A 7 -10.20 14.84 23.42
C ARG A 7 -10.23 16.37 23.58
N PRO A 8 -11.31 16.95 24.11
CA PRO A 8 -11.44 18.40 24.21
C PRO A 8 -10.51 18.99 25.29
N LEU A 9 -10.28 18.24 26.36
CA LEU A 9 -9.43 18.62 27.50
C LEU A 9 -8.27 17.63 27.65
N VAL A 10 -7.13 18.15 28.06
CA VAL A 10 -5.89 17.41 28.31
C VAL A 10 -5.46 17.64 29.75
N SER A 11 -5.07 16.57 30.44
CA SER A 11 -4.66 16.63 31.84
C SER A 11 -3.24 17.19 31.94
N VAL A 12 -2.90 17.79 33.08
CA VAL A 12 -1.53 18.23 33.34
C VAL A 12 -0.94 17.37 34.44
N TYR A 13 0.23 16.78 34.19
CA TYR A 13 0.92 15.92 35.15
C TYR A 13 2.00 16.68 35.92
N SER A 14 2.08 16.45 37.21
CA SER A 14 3.17 16.93 38.07
C SER A 14 4.47 16.16 37.77
N GLU A 15 5.57 16.61 38.36
CA GLU A 15 6.87 15.90 38.32
C GLU A 15 6.81 14.51 38.96
N LYS A 16 5.79 14.25 39.79
CA LYS A 16 5.54 12.96 40.43
C LYS A 16 4.70 12.02 39.57
N SER A 17 4.28 12.45 38.38
CA SER A 17 3.36 11.72 37.50
C SER A 17 1.92 11.61 38.03
N GLU A 18 1.51 12.58 38.85
CA GLU A 18 0.14 12.71 39.35
C GLU A 18 -0.59 13.81 38.56
N THR A 19 -1.89 13.64 38.34
CA THR A 19 -2.71 14.67 37.69
C THR A 19 -2.89 15.87 38.62
N VAL A 20 -2.52 17.06 38.14
CA VAL A 20 -2.74 18.31 38.86
C VAL A 20 -4.21 18.69 38.72
N GLN A 21 -4.96 18.64 39.82
CA GLN A 21 -6.38 19.01 39.85
C GLN A 21 -6.58 20.46 39.41
N GLY A 22 -7.63 20.74 38.62
CA GLY A 22 -7.96 22.08 38.13
C GLY A 22 -7.04 22.64 37.03
N ALA A 23 -5.92 22.00 36.71
CA ALA A 23 -4.93 22.52 35.76
C ALA A 23 -5.13 22.07 34.30
N ALA A 24 -6.22 21.35 34.00
CA ALA A 24 -6.52 20.83 32.67
C ALA A 24 -6.52 21.95 31.62
N LYS A 25 -6.02 21.65 30.42
CA LYS A 25 -5.95 22.62 29.31
C LYS A 25 -6.80 22.15 28.12
N PRO A 26 -7.48 23.08 27.42
CA PRO A 26 -8.13 22.74 26.16
C PRO A 26 -7.09 22.27 25.15
N LEU A 27 -7.44 21.29 24.32
CA LEU A 27 -6.57 20.82 23.26
C LEU A 27 -6.39 21.91 22.20
N PRO A 28 -5.16 22.37 21.91
CA PRO A 28 -4.91 23.39 20.90
C PRO A 28 -5.40 22.96 19.51
N PHE A 29 -5.94 23.91 18.74
CA PHE A 29 -6.53 23.60 17.43
C PHE A 29 -5.54 22.97 16.45
N VAL A 30 -4.24 23.21 16.61
CA VAL A 30 -3.19 22.59 15.80
C VAL A 30 -3.22 21.06 15.83
N PHE A 31 -3.69 20.43 16.91
CA PHE A 31 -3.81 18.96 16.98
C PHE A 31 -4.93 18.40 16.10
N LYS A 32 -5.89 19.26 15.72
CA LYS A 32 -6.97 18.95 14.77
C LYS A 32 -6.57 19.24 13.32
N ALA A 33 -5.35 19.72 13.06
CA ALA A 33 -4.87 19.93 11.69
C ALA A 33 -4.86 18.61 10.89
N PRO A 34 -5.06 18.69 9.54
CA PRO A 34 -4.96 17.52 8.68
C PRO A 34 -3.52 16.99 8.66
N ILE A 35 -3.38 15.68 8.86
CA ILE A 35 -2.08 15.00 8.85
C ILE A 35 -1.73 14.64 7.40
N ARG A 36 -0.75 15.33 6.82
CA ARG A 36 -0.29 15.16 5.43
C ARG A 36 1.15 14.61 5.38
N PRO A 37 1.35 13.27 5.33
CA PRO A 37 2.68 12.68 5.31
C PRO A 37 3.49 13.03 4.04
N ASP A 38 2.81 13.17 2.91
CA ASP A 38 3.36 13.64 1.63
C ASP A 38 4.04 15.01 1.77
N LEU A 39 3.28 16.00 2.25
CA LEU A 39 3.77 17.37 2.43
C LEU A 39 4.93 17.42 3.44
N VAL A 40 4.83 16.63 4.52
CA VAL A 40 5.86 16.58 5.55
C VAL A 40 7.15 16.01 5.00
N ASN A 41 7.08 14.93 4.23
CA ASN A 41 8.25 14.32 3.61
C ASN A 41 8.93 15.26 2.61
N ASP A 42 8.16 15.90 1.72
CA ASP A 42 8.69 16.82 0.71
C ASP A 42 9.41 18.02 1.34
N VAL A 43 8.79 18.62 2.36
CA VAL A 43 9.39 19.72 3.13
C VAL A 43 10.61 19.23 3.89
N HIS A 44 10.56 18.05 4.54
CA HIS A 44 11.67 17.49 5.30
C HIS A 44 12.90 17.25 4.40
N VAL A 45 12.71 16.62 3.23
CA VAL A 45 13.79 16.39 2.26
C VAL A 45 14.42 17.70 1.81
N SER A 46 13.61 18.72 1.54
CA SER A 46 14.09 20.03 1.10
C SER A 46 14.83 20.78 2.22
N MET A 47 14.31 20.75 3.44
CA MET A 47 14.96 21.34 4.62
C MET A 47 16.28 20.63 4.96
N SER A 48 16.32 19.30 4.88
CA SER A 48 17.52 18.51 5.19
C SER A 48 18.68 18.78 4.22
N LYS A 49 18.37 19.12 2.96
CA LYS A 49 19.40 19.54 1.99
C LYS A 49 20.11 20.83 2.40
N ASN A 50 19.46 21.71 3.16
CA ASN A 50 20.00 23.02 3.51
C ASN A 50 21.11 22.99 4.55
N SER A 51 21.29 21.89 5.29
CA SER A 51 22.38 21.73 6.27
C SER A 51 23.61 21.05 5.67
N ARG A 52 23.66 20.82 4.35
CA ARG A 52 24.78 20.16 3.68
C ARG A 52 25.89 21.18 3.43
N GLN A 53 27.13 20.77 3.67
CA GLN A 53 28.32 21.52 3.26
C GLN A 53 28.67 21.16 1.80
N PRO A 54 28.95 22.14 0.93
CA PRO A 54 29.45 21.89 -0.41
C PRO A 54 30.74 21.08 -0.38
N TYR A 55 30.91 20.20 -1.36
CA TYR A 55 32.17 19.48 -1.60
C TYR A 55 32.44 19.41 -3.10
N CYS A 56 33.70 19.51 -3.47
CA CYS A 56 34.16 19.41 -4.86
C CYS A 56 35.54 18.76 -4.93
N VAL A 57 35.93 18.34 -6.12
CA VAL A 57 37.31 17.95 -6.44
C VAL A 57 38.12 19.21 -6.76
N SER A 58 39.45 19.16 -6.64
CA SER A 58 40.30 20.26 -7.10
C SER A 58 40.08 20.52 -8.60
N LYS A 59 40.06 21.80 -8.99
CA LYS A 59 39.87 22.22 -10.40
C LYS A 59 41.02 21.72 -11.28
N GLU A 60 42.22 21.63 -10.72
CA GLU A 60 43.46 21.28 -11.42
C GLU A 60 43.79 19.78 -11.34
N ALA A 61 42.96 18.99 -10.64
CA ALA A 61 43.19 17.55 -10.51
C ALA A 61 43.22 16.88 -11.89
N GLY A 62 44.34 16.19 -12.17
CA GLY A 62 44.57 15.53 -13.46
C GLY A 62 44.89 16.49 -14.61
N HIS A 63 45.09 17.79 -14.34
CA HIS A 63 45.48 18.84 -15.30
C HIS A 63 46.89 19.38 -15.12
N GLN A 64 47.58 18.99 -14.05
CA GLN A 64 48.92 19.49 -13.70
C GLN A 64 50.03 18.96 -14.63
N THR A 65 49.76 17.87 -15.36
CA THR A 65 50.76 17.21 -16.21
C THR A 65 50.72 17.77 -17.63
N SER A 66 51.86 18.19 -18.17
CA SER A 66 52.00 18.51 -19.60
C SER A 66 52.00 17.22 -20.43
N ALA A 67 51.03 17.09 -21.33
CA ALA A 67 50.84 15.89 -22.13
C ALA A 67 50.16 16.23 -23.45
N GLU A 68 50.59 15.59 -24.53
CA GLU A 68 50.04 15.76 -25.88
C GLU A 68 49.81 14.39 -26.50
N SER A 69 48.83 14.30 -27.41
CA SER A 69 48.60 13.05 -28.13
C SER A 69 49.70 12.85 -29.17
N TRP A 70 50.23 11.64 -29.27
CA TRP A 70 51.23 11.30 -30.27
C TRP A 70 50.64 11.11 -31.69
N GLY A 71 49.32 11.23 -31.85
CA GLY A 71 48.64 11.00 -33.11
C GLY A 71 48.53 9.51 -33.47
N THR A 72 48.37 9.23 -34.76
CA THR A 72 48.31 7.88 -35.33
C THR A 72 49.71 7.35 -35.69
N GLY A 73 49.82 6.07 -36.08
CA GLY A 73 51.06 5.52 -36.64
C GLY A 73 52.09 5.02 -35.62
N ARG A 74 51.77 5.02 -34.32
CA ARG A 74 52.68 4.54 -33.25
C ARG A 74 52.22 3.25 -32.56
N ALA A 75 51.30 2.49 -33.17
CA ALA A 75 50.67 1.28 -32.60
C ALA A 75 50.10 1.46 -31.17
N VAL A 76 49.69 2.69 -30.84
CA VAL A 76 49.29 3.09 -29.48
C VAL A 76 48.06 4.01 -29.58
N ALA A 77 47.16 3.93 -28.59
CA ALA A 77 45.94 4.74 -28.55
C ALA A 77 46.22 6.26 -28.54
N ARG A 78 45.35 7.04 -29.20
CA ARG A 78 45.44 8.50 -29.42
C ARG A 78 45.21 9.37 -28.16
N ILE A 79 45.34 8.80 -26.96
CA ILE A 79 45.20 9.51 -25.69
C ILE A 79 46.45 10.40 -25.47
N PRO A 80 46.31 11.62 -24.90
CA PRO A 80 47.46 12.45 -24.52
C PRO A 80 48.44 11.72 -23.60
N ARG A 81 49.74 11.83 -23.88
CA ARG A 81 50.81 11.16 -23.13
C ARG A 81 51.80 12.15 -22.56
N VAL A 82 52.29 11.85 -21.35
CA VAL A 82 53.26 12.71 -20.64
C VAL A 82 54.56 12.78 -21.43
N ARG A 83 55.07 14.00 -21.65
CA ARG A 83 56.31 14.27 -22.38
C ARG A 83 57.55 13.90 -21.53
N GLY A 84 58.69 13.75 -22.18
CA GLY A 84 59.98 13.44 -21.54
C GLY A 84 60.38 11.96 -21.60
N GLY A 85 61.45 11.60 -20.88
CA GLY A 85 62.03 10.25 -20.80
C GLY A 85 62.65 10.02 -19.43
N GLY A 86 63.20 8.81 -19.18
CA GLY A 86 63.95 8.52 -17.94
C GLY A 86 63.13 8.34 -16.66
N THR A 87 61.79 8.42 -16.71
CA THR A 87 60.91 8.09 -15.57
C THR A 87 59.80 7.14 -16.00
N HIS A 88 59.31 6.32 -15.07
CA HIS A 88 58.17 5.43 -15.33
C HIS A 88 56.87 6.18 -15.70
N ARG A 89 56.79 7.49 -15.43
CA ARG A 89 55.62 8.31 -15.73
C ARG A 89 55.61 8.80 -17.19
N SER A 90 56.78 8.98 -17.80
CA SER A 90 56.92 9.42 -19.18
C SER A 90 56.24 8.44 -20.15
N GLY A 91 55.54 8.95 -21.17
CA GLY A 91 54.83 8.13 -22.16
C GLY A 91 53.52 7.49 -21.68
N GLN A 92 53.15 7.60 -20.41
CA GLN A 92 51.85 7.12 -19.91
C GLN A 92 50.70 8.07 -20.28
N GLY A 93 49.47 7.54 -20.35
CA GLY A 93 48.27 8.33 -20.61
C GLY A 93 47.99 9.39 -19.52
N ALA A 94 47.43 10.52 -19.94
CA ALA A 94 47.08 11.67 -19.11
C ALA A 94 45.76 12.30 -19.55
N PHE A 95 45.23 13.23 -18.75
CA PHE A 95 43.96 13.97 -18.90
C PHE A 95 42.66 13.15 -18.99
N GLY A 96 42.64 12.00 -19.65
CA GLY A 96 41.45 11.17 -19.86
C GLY A 96 40.86 10.63 -18.56
N ASN A 97 39.53 10.52 -18.49
CA ASN A 97 38.82 9.90 -17.37
C ASN A 97 39.03 8.39 -17.26
N MET A 98 39.45 7.75 -18.35
CA MET A 98 39.89 6.35 -18.37
C MET A 98 41.35 6.18 -17.94
N CYS A 99 42.12 7.26 -17.80
CA CYS A 99 43.55 7.20 -17.48
C CYS A 99 43.78 7.24 -15.97
N ARG A 100 44.72 6.42 -15.49
CA ARG A 100 45.22 6.51 -14.10
C ARG A 100 45.88 7.88 -13.87
N GLY A 101 45.44 8.59 -12.84
CA GLY A 101 45.92 9.95 -12.54
C GLY A 101 45.37 11.05 -13.47
N GLY A 102 44.46 10.70 -14.39
CA GLY A 102 43.72 11.67 -15.21
C GLY A 102 42.57 12.33 -14.44
N ARG A 103 41.87 13.27 -15.08
CA ARG A 103 40.72 13.97 -14.47
C ARG A 103 39.45 13.13 -14.62
N MET A 104 38.53 13.24 -13.66
CA MET A 104 37.22 12.60 -13.79
C MET A 104 36.33 13.31 -14.82
N PHE A 105 35.41 12.56 -15.45
CA PHE A 105 34.34 13.16 -16.25
C PHE A 105 33.35 13.91 -15.35
N ALA A 106 32.89 15.09 -15.80
CA ALA A 106 31.97 15.97 -15.07
C ALA A 106 32.36 16.17 -13.58
N PRO A 107 33.55 16.76 -13.30
CA PRO A 107 34.04 16.90 -11.94
C PRO A 107 33.07 17.70 -11.09
N THR A 108 32.82 17.25 -9.86
CA THR A 108 31.91 17.94 -8.92
C THR A 108 32.33 19.39 -8.74
N LYS A 109 31.38 20.31 -8.89
CA LYS A 109 31.61 21.75 -8.80
C LYS A 109 31.04 22.34 -7.52
N PRO A 110 31.66 23.38 -6.94
CA PRO A 110 31.17 24.00 -5.71
C PRO A 110 29.77 24.61 -5.90
N TRP A 111 29.48 25.19 -7.06
CA TRP A 111 28.20 25.84 -7.40
C TRP A 111 27.03 24.87 -7.69
N ARG A 112 27.16 23.57 -7.38
CA ARG A 112 26.02 22.65 -7.39
C ARG A 112 24.90 23.23 -6.52
N ARG A 113 23.63 23.13 -6.95
CA ARG A 113 22.49 23.61 -6.16
C ARG A 113 22.20 22.71 -4.95
N TRP A 114 22.88 22.99 -3.83
CA TRP A 114 22.73 22.28 -2.55
C TRP A 114 21.44 22.66 -1.84
N HIS A 115 21.20 23.96 -1.71
CA HIS A 115 20.08 24.50 -0.93
C HIS A 115 18.78 24.51 -1.74
N ARG A 116 17.66 24.28 -1.05
CA ARG A 116 16.31 24.34 -1.57
C ARG A 116 15.48 25.30 -0.72
N ARG A 117 15.01 26.38 -1.34
CA ARG A 117 14.02 27.28 -0.76
C ARG A 117 12.70 26.53 -0.67
N VAL A 118 12.06 26.58 0.50
CA VAL A 118 10.75 25.99 0.73
C VAL A 118 9.76 27.11 1.02
N ASN A 119 8.56 27.02 0.45
CA ASN A 119 7.51 27.99 0.69
C ASN A 119 7.14 28.01 2.17
N LEU A 120 7.08 29.20 2.74
CA LEU A 120 6.88 29.38 4.18
C LEU A 120 5.50 28.87 4.63
N ARG A 121 4.46 28.97 3.79
CA ARG A 121 3.13 28.37 4.03
C ARG A 121 3.19 26.84 4.08
N GLN A 122 3.90 26.20 3.13
CA GLN A 122 4.11 24.75 3.12
C GLN A 122 4.87 24.28 4.36
N ARG A 123 5.94 24.99 4.74
CA ARG A 123 6.73 24.67 5.94
C ARG A 123 5.88 24.73 7.21
N ARG A 124 5.06 25.78 7.35
CA ARG A 124 4.17 25.95 8.50
C ARG A 124 3.06 24.89 8.54
N ALA A 125 2.49 24.52 7.39
CA ALA A 125 1.49 23.46 7.28
C ALA A 125 2.06 22.07 7.60
N ALA A 126 3.26 21.75 7.09
CA ALA A 126 3.96 20.51 7.44
C ALA A 126 4.25 20.44 8.94
N LEU A 127 4.62 21.56 9.55
CA LEU A 127 4.89 21.63 10.99
C LEU A 127 3.60 21.45 11.82
N ALA A 128 2.48 22.04 11.40
CA ALA A 128 1.17 21.80 12.02
C ALA A 128 0.76 20.32 11.93
N ALA A 129 0.92 19.70 10.75
CA ALA A 129 0.66 18.27 10.56
C ALA A 129 1.56 17.38 11.46
N ALA A 130 2.83 17.77 11.62
CA ALA A 130 3.75 17.07 12.52
C ALA A 130 3.33 17.18 13.99
N VAL A 131 2.92 18.36 14.45
CA VAL A 131 2.38 18.52 15.81
C VAL A 131 1.11 17.69 16.00
N ALA A 132 0.18 17.73 15.06
CA ALA A 132 -1.05 16.93 15.11
C ALA A 132 -0.80 15.43 15.23
N ALA A 133 0.21 14.91 14.53
CA ALA A 133 0.56 13.50 14.60
C ALA A 133 1.13 13.06 15.96
N THR A 134 1.66 13.98 16.77
CA THR A 134 2.22 13.64 18.10
C THR A 134 1.13 13.35 19.14
N GLY A 135 -0.09 13.84 18.90
CA GLY A 135 -1.26 13.54 19.73
C GLY A 135 -1.98 12.24 19.36
N VAL A 136 -1.55 11.51 18.32
CA VAL A 136 -2.21 10.26 17.87
C VAL A 136 -1.38 9.06 18.31
N PRO A 137 -1.83 8.27 19.31
CA PRO A 137 -1.05 7.15 19.86
C PRO A 137 -0.59 6.14 18.81
N ALA A 138 -1.47 5.79 17.87
CA ALA A 138 -1.18 4.83 16.80
C ALA A 138 0.01 5.28 15.91
N LEU A 139 0.11 6.57 15.59
CA LEU A 139 1.22 7.09 14.79
C LEU A 139 2.53 7.11 15.59
N VAL A 140 2.45 7.38 16.89
CA VAL A 140 3.62 7.38 17.79
C VAL A 140 4.17 5.98 18.01
N GLN A 141 3.28 4.99 18.17
CA GLN A 141 3.63 3.58 18.24
C GLN A 141 4.16 3.04 16.91
N ALA A 142 3.54 3.40 15.78
CA ALA A 142 3.98 2.97 14.45
C ALA A 142 5.41 3.45 14.12
N ARG A 143 5.80 4.63 14.61
CA ARG A 143 7.19 5.10 14.54
C ARG A 143 8.16 4.26 15.38
N GLY A 144 7.63 3.57 16.39
CA GLY A 144 8.34 2.69 17.29
C GLY A 144 8.68 3.32 18.64
N HIS A 145 7.98 4.35 19.11
CA HIS A 145 8.15 4.78 20.50
C HIS A 145 7.43 3.82 21.45
N ILE A 146 8.05 3.50 22.59
CA ILE A 146 7.43 2.64 23.61
C ILE A 146 6.59 3.52 24.53
N ILE A 147 5.27 3.54 24.32
CA ILE A 147 4.34 4.43 25.02
C ILE A 147 3.22 3.71 25.79
N GLU A 148 3.30 2.39 25.93
CA GLU A 148 2.23 1.56 26.53
C GLU A 148 1.85 1.96 27.96
N LYS A 149 2.83 2.38 28.76
CA LYS A 149 2.65 2.76 30.17
C LYS A 149 2.44 4.26 30.37
N ILE A 150 2.33 5.03 29.29
CA ILE A 150 2.15 6.48 29.35
C ILE A 150 0.65 6.75 29.54
N PRO A 151 0.26 7.64 30.48
CA PRO A 151 -1.14 7.78 30.86
C PRO A 151 -2.00 8.42 29.75
N GLU A 152 -1.46 9.39 29.01
CA GLU A 152 -2.18 10.02 27.90
C GLU A 152 -1.26 10.61 26.82
N LEU A 153 -1.84 10.87 25.65
CA LEU A 153 -1.25 11.66 24.56
C LEU A 153 -2.27 12.67 24.04
N PRO A 154 -1.86 13.92 23.73
CA PRO A 154 -0.54 14.49 23.95
C PRO A 154 -0.20 14.63 25.45
N LEU A 155 1.05 14.32 25.84
CA LEU A 155 1.47 14.35 27.24
C LEU A 155 1.86 15.77 27.65
N VAL A 156 1.18 16.32 28.65
CA VAL A 156 1.43 17.67 29.18
C VAL A 156 1.89 17.61 30.64
N VAL A 157 2.96 18.30 30.97
CA VAL A 157 3.58 18.34 32.30
C VAL A 157 3.61 19.76 32.86
N ALA A 158 3.55 19.89 34.18
CA ALA A 158 3.59 21.17 34.87
C ALA A 158 4.87 21.97 34.55
N ASP A 159 4.79 23.30 34.62
CA ASP A 159 5.91 24.18 34.25
C ASP A 159 7.12 24.07 35.18
N LYS A 160 6.95 23.53 36.39
CA LYS A 160 8.04 23.25 37.35
C LYS A 160 9.19 22.42 36.74
N VAL A 161 8.86 21.55 35.77
CA VAL A 161 9.85 20.75 35.02
C VAL A 161 10.90 21.63 34.33
N GLN A 162 10.58 22.89 34.00
CA GLN A 162 11.50 23.86 33.39
C GLN A 162 12.65 24.27 34.33
N GLU A 163 12.46 24.14 35.65
CA GLU A 163 13.41 24.51 36.71
C GLU A 163 14.37 23.35 37.07
N ILE A 164 14.22 22.18 36.44
CA ILE A 164 15.10 21.04 36.70
C ILE A 164 16.51 21.36 36.21
N ASN A 165 17.46 21.45 37.16
CA ASN A 165 18.85 21.83 36.90
C ASN A 165 19.80 20.63 36.84
N LYS A 166 19.49 19.52 37.50
CA LYS A 166 20.37 18.34 37.59
C LYS A 166 19.86 17.17 36.75
N THR A 167 20.77 16.50 36.03
CA THR A 167 20.45 15.31 35.23
C THR A 167 19.84 14.17 36.07
N LYS A 168 20.26 14.03 37.34
CA LYS A 168 19.67 13.04 38.27
C LYS A 168 18.17 13.26 38.45
N GLN A 169 17.76 14.52 38.64
CA GLN A 169 16.33 14.89 38.77
C GLN A 169 15.59 14.64 37.46
N ALA A 170 16.17 15.00 36.31
CA ALA A 170 15.59 14.74 34.99
C ALA A 170 15.35 13.24 34.72
N VAL A 171 16.29 12.37 35.13
CA VAL A 171 16.14 10.91 35.02
C VAL A 171 15.02 10.39 35.93
N ILE A 172 14.95 10.87 37.18
CA ILE A 172 13.87 10.51 38.12
C ILE A 172 12.51 10.88 37.53
N PHE A 173 12.39 12.10 37.00
CA PHE A 173 11.19 12.59 36.34
C PHE A 173 10.74 11.69 35.17
N LEU A 174 11.64 11.35 34.24
CA LEU A 174 11.32 10.50 33.08
C LEU A 174 10.94 9.07 33.48
N ARG A 175 11.50 8.54 34.57
CA ARG A 175 11.11 7.25 35.14
C ARG A 175 9.71 7.29 35.75
N ARG A 176 9.39 8.34 36.49
CA ARG A 176 8.05 8.53 37.08
C ARG A 176 6.97 8.63 36.02
N LEU A 177 7.21 9.43 34.96
CA LEU A 177 6.33 9.55 33.79
C LEU A 177 6.27 8.30 32.88
N LYS A 178 6.96 7.21 33.25
CA LYS A 178 7.02 5.95 32.49
C LYS A 178 7.61 6.09 31.07
N ALA A 179 8.27 7.21 30.76
CA ALA A 179 8.96 7.46 29.49
C ALA A 179 10.35 6.79 29.40
N TRP A 180 10.85 6.24 30.52
CA TRP A 180 12.19 5.65 30.59
C TRP A 180 12.37 4.41 29.70
N SER A 181 11.31 3.65 29.42
CA SER A 181 11.35 2.50 28.51
C SER A 181 11.80 2.90 27.10
N ASP A 182 11.32 4.03 26.58
CA ASP A 182 11.73 4.58 25.29
C ASP A 182 13.21 5.00 25.29
N ILE A 183 13.71 5.50 26.42
CA ILE A 183 15.11 5.90 26.58
C ILE A 183 16.02 4.67 26.69
N LEU A 184 15.62 3.64 27.43
CA LEU A 184 16.32 2.35 27.47
C LEU A 184 16.45 1.74 26.07
N LYS A 185 15.40 1.87 25.24
CA LYS A 185 15.47 1.49 23.82
C LYS A 185 16.54 2.27 23.05
N VAL A 186 16.74 3.56 23.36
CA VAL A 186 17.84 4.35 22.77
C VAL A 186 19.20 3.81 23.22
N TYR A 187 19.42 3.59 24.52
CA TYR A 187 20.66 3.03 25.05
C TYR A 187 21.02 1.71 24.35
N LYS A 188 20.08 0.76 24.30
CA LYS A 188 20.26 -0.55 23.63
C LYS A 188 20.51 -0.44 22.11
N SER A 189 20.15 0.68 21.48
CA SER A 189 20.31 0.88 20.03
C SER A 189 21.65 1.48 19.61
N GLN A 190 22.48 1.89 20.59
CA GLN A 190 23.77 2.50 20.30
C GLN A 190 24.70 1.49 19.64
N ARG A 191 25.14 1.79 18.43
CA ARG A 191 26.07 0.95 17.68
C ARG A 191 27.01 1.76 16.81
N LEU A 192 28.10 1.14 16.38
CA LEU A 192 29.01 1.74 15.41
C LEU A 192 28.33 1.85 14.03
N ARG A 193 28.58 2.97 13.34
CA ARG A 193 28.09 3.20 11.98
C ARG A 193 28.83 2.28 11.01
N ALA A 194 28.09 1.59 10.15
CA ALA A 194 28.68 0.82 9.05
C ALA A 194 29.29 1.74 7.97
N GLY A 195 30.36 1.29 7.34
CA GLY A 195 31.02 1.96 6.21
C GLY A 195 31.94 3.15 6.58
N LYS A 196 32.25 3.98 5.58
CA LYS A 196 33.23 5.09 5.65
C LYS A 196 32.81 6.27 6.53
N GLY A 197 31.59 6.26 7.08
CA GLY A 197 31.12 7.32 7.97
C GLY A 197 31.92 7.43 9.27
N LYS A 198 32.54 6.32 9.71
CA LYS A 198 33.39 6.28 10.91
C LYS A 198 34.58 7.23 10.83
N MET A 199 35.22 7.32 9.66
CA MET A 199 36.35 8.22 9.40
C MET A 199 35.95 9.70 9.29
N ARG A 200 34.64 9.99 9.17
CA ARG A 200 34.12 11.36 8.96
C ARG A 200 33.38 11.86 10.20
N ASN A 201 33.91 11.60 11.39
CA ASN A 201 33.37 12.00 12.70
C ASN A 201 31.90 11.58 12.96
N ARG A 202 31.43 10.50 12.30
CA ARG A 202 30.06 9.96 12.45
C ARG A 202 30.09 8.50 12.89
N ARG A 203 30.94 8.21 13.88
CA ARG A 203 31.31 6.85 14.30
C ARG A 203 30.16 6.07 14.94
N ARG A 204 29.28 6.72 15.70
CA ARG A 204 28.15 6.08 16.41
C ARG A 204 26.80 6.52 15.83
N ILE A 205 25.82 5.62 15.90
CA ILE A 205 24.40 5.90 15.60
C ILE A 205 23.53 5.42 16.75
N GLN A 206 22.41 6.10 16.95
CA GLN A 206 21.42 5.76 17.98
C GLN A 206 20.02 6.19 17.52
N ARG A 207 18.99 5.59 18.11
CA ARG A 207 17.59 5.99 17.87
C ARG A 207 17.29 7.35 18.50
N LYS A 208 16.24 8.01 18.00
CA LYS A 208 15.70 9.25 18.59
C LYS A 208 14.65 8.89 19.63
N GLY A 209 14.81 9.37 20.85
CA GLY A 209 13.86 9.19 21.94
C GLY A 209 12.87 10.36 22.05
N PRO A 210 12.37 10.65 23.26
CA PRO A 210 11.38 11.68 23.48
C PRO A 210 11.91 13.08 23.12
N LEU A 211 11.02 13.92 22.63
CA LEU A 211 11.27 15.35 22.42
C LEU A 211 10.55 16.13 23.51
N ILE A 212 11.27 16.94 24.28
CA ILE A 212 10.67 17.79 25.32
C ILE A 212 10.55 19.21 24.77
N ILE A 213 9.33 19.75 24.83
CA ILE A 213 9.02 21.09 24.33
C ILE A 213 8.69 22.02 25.50
N PHE A 214 9.50 23.08 25.60
CA PHE A 214 9.42 24.07 26.68
C PHE A 214 9.19 25.48 26.13
N ASN A 215 8.75 26.39 27.01
CA ASN A 215 8.58 27.80 26.65
C ASN A 215 9.78 28.65 27.12
N LYS A 216 10.13 28.56 28.40
CA LYS A 216 11.27 29.25 29.01
C LYS A 216 12.36 28.23 29.39
N ASP A 217 13.62 28.62 29.27
CA ASP A 217 14.74 27.79 29.70
C ASP A 217 15.23 28.30 31.06
N GLN A 218 14.89 27.60 32.13
CA GLN A 218 15.33 27.91 33.49
C GLN A 218 16.40 26.91 33.98
N GLY A 219 17.02 26.16 33.06
CA GLY A 219 18.03 25.13 33.37
C GLY A 219 17.73 23.76 32.78
N LEU A 220 16.49 23.55 32.30
CA LEU A 220 16.03 22.34 31.63
C LEU A 220 16.99 21.90 30.50
N THR A 221 17.54 22.83 29.71
CA THR A 221 18.45 22.42 28.63
C THR A 221 19.72 21.75 29.13
N ARG A 222 20.29 22.22 30.23
CA ARG A 222 21.50 21.65 30.82
C ARG A 222 21.21 20.30 31.49
N ALA A 223 20.06 20.15 32.12
CA ALA A 223 19.70 18.90 32.80
C ALA A 223 19.39 17.74 31.83
N PHE A 224 18.73 18.01 30.70
CA PHE A 224 18.28 16.95 29.80
C PHE A 224 19.23 16.66 28.63
N ARG A 225 20.16 17.57 28.27
CA ARG A 225 21.05 17.39 27.09
C ARG A 225 21.95 16.16 27.14
N ASN A 226 22.27 15.67 28.34
CA ASN A 226 23.19 14.53 28.51
C ASN A 226 22.49 13.17 28.40
N ILE A 227 21.15 13.14 28.42
CA ILE A 227 20.39 11.89 28.32
C ILE A 227 20.32 11.49 26.83
N PRO A 228 20.77 10.28 26.45
CA PRO A 228 20.87 9.91 25.04
C PRO A 228 19.50 9.82 24.37
N GLY A 229 19.41 10.35 23.15
CA GLY A 229 18.20 10.33 22.33
C GLY A 229 17.13 11.34 22.72
N VAL A 230 17.20 11.91 23.93
CA VAL A 230 16.35 13.04 24.33
C VAL A 230 16.77 14.26 23.53
N GLU A 231 15.79 14.94 22.96
CA GLU A 231 16.03 16.25 22.34
C GLU A 231 15.11 17.28 22.94
N LEU A 232 15.55 18.53 22.83
CA LEU A 232 14.87 19.68 23.39
C LEU A 232 14.52 20.67 22.28
N LEU A 233 13.41 21.36 22.44
CA LEU A 233 12.90 22.33 21.49
C LEU A 233 12.10 23.42 22.22
N ASN A 234 12.35 24.67 21.87
CA ASN A 234 11.52 25.77 22.35
C ASN A 234 10.26 25.88 21.46
N VAL A 235 9.08 26.09 22.07
CA VAL A 235 7.81 26.25 21.36
C VAL A 235 7.81 27.39 20.32
N ASN A 236 8.55 28.46 20.55
CA ASN A 236 8.65 29.57 19.59
C ASN A 236 9.51 29.21 18.36
N LYS A 237 10.39 28.21 18.48
CA LYS A 237 11.35 27.78 17.45
C LYS A 237 11.15 26.32 17.07
N LEU A 238 9.91 25.91 16.82
CA LEU A 238 9.61 24.55 16.40
C LEU A 238 10.33 24.20 15.08
N ASN A 239 10.91 23.01 15.01
CA ASN A 239 11.64 22.52 13.86
C ASN A 239 11.08 21.18 13.38
N LEU A 240 10.72 21.12 12.10
CA LEU A 240 10.20 19.91 11.46
C LEU A 240 11.21 18.75 11.51
N LEU A 241 12.51 19.00 11.36
CA LEU A 241 13.55 17.95 11.38
C LEU A 241 13.63 17.23 12.74
N LYS A 242 13.25 17.92 13.83
CA LYS A 242 13.17 17.34 15.17
C LYS A 242 11.81 16.71 15.44
N LEU A 243 10.71 17.31 14.98
CA LEU A 243 9.37 16.75 15.17
C LEU A 243 9.10 15.50 14.33
N ALA A 244 9.61 15.45 13.09
CA ALA A 244 9.47 14.35 12.16
C ALA A 244 10.85 13.88 11.64
N PRO A 245 11.70 13.25 12.48
CA PRO A 245 13.03 12.85 12.07
C PRO A 245 12.95 11.79 10.98
N GLY A 246 13.58 12.07 9.83
CA GLY A 246 13.55 11.19 8.66
C GLY A 246 12.32 11.38 7.78
N GLY A 247 11.50 12.41 8.02
CA GLY A 247 10.24 12.64 7.29
C GLY A 247 9.07 11.82 7.84
N HIS A 248 9.31 10.94 8.81
CA HIS A 248 8.26 10.15 9.47
C HIS A 248 7.63 10.92 10.64
N LEU A 249 6.30 10.98 10.62
CA LEU A 249 5.45 11.59 11.63
C LEU A 249 5.34 10.73 12.90
N GLY A 250 4.79 11.32 13.98
CA GLY A 250 4.52 10.58 15.21
C GLY A 250 5.75 10.40 16.11
N ARG A 251 6.55 11.45 16.34
CA ARG A 251 7.55 11.40 17.40
C ARG A 251 6.86 11.48 18.77
N PHE A 252 7.37 10.78 19.78
CA PHE A 252 6.91 10.96 21.15
C PHE A 252 7.37 12.32 21.69
N VAL A 253 6.42 13.17 22.07
CA VAL A 253 6.65 14.55 22.52
C VAL A 253 6.04 14.77 23.90
N ILE A 254 6.82 15.39 24.79
CA ILE A 254 6.41 15.81 26.13
C ILE A 254 6.32 17.34 26.11
N TRP A 255 5.16 17.90 26.42
CA TRP A 255 4.91 19.34 26.41
C TRP A 255 4.89 19.88 27.83
N THR A 256 5.55 21.00 28.08
CA THR A 256 5.28 21.80 29.30
C THR A 256 3.96 22.54 29.17
N GLN A 257 3.28 22.80 30.28
CA GLN A 257 1.97 23.44 30.33
C GLN A 257 1.95 24.79 29.60
N SER A 258 2.93 25.65 29.86
CA SER A 258 3.08 26.94 29.17
C SER A 258 3.38 26.79 27.68
N ALA A 259 4.18 25.78 27.27
CA ALA A 259 4.43 25.51 25.86
C ALA A 259 3.14 25.05 25.15
N PHE A 260 2.34 24.21 25.81
CA PHE A 260 1.09 23.69 25.27
C PHE A 260 0.06 24.81 25.05
N GLY A 261 -0.13 25.68 26.04
CA GLY A 261 -1.01 26.86 25.91
C GLY A 261 -0.53 27.87 24.85
N ARG A 262 0.78 27.94 24.59
CA ARG A 262 1.35 28.84 23.58
C ARG A 262 1.16 28.36 22.14
N LEU A 263 0.68 27.12 21.91
CA LEU A 263 0.37 26.63 20.57
C LEU A 263 -0.79 27.38 19.91
N ASP A 264 -1.83 27.74 20.67
CA ASP A 264 -2.98 28.47 20.14
C ASP A 264 -2.62 29.87 19.58
N PRO A 265 -1.91 30.76 20.29
CA PRO A 265 -1.49 32.03 19.69
C PRO A 265 -0.47 31.86 18.55
N LEU A 266 0.27 30.74 18.51
CA LEU A 266 1.32 30.49 17.52
C LEU A 266 0.81 29.87 16.21
N PHE A 267 -0.32 29.15 16.23
CA PHE A 267 -0.94 28.56 15.04
C PHE A 267 -2.32 29.12 14.71
N GLY A 268 -3.04 29.66 15.69
CA GLY A 268 -4.44 30.04 15.57
C GLY A 268 -5.38 28.83 15.56
N SER A 269 -6.66 29.12 15.33
CA SER A 269 -7.67 28.10 15.00
C SER A 269 -7.97 28.16 13.50
N TRP A 270 -9.05 27.51 13.02
CA TRP A 270 -9.51 27.71 11.64
C TRP A 270 -10.26 29.04 11.45
N LYS A 271 -10.93 29.53 12.52
CA LYS A 271 -11.70 30.77 12.51
C LYS A 271 -10.81 31.98 12.82
N THR A 272 -9.92 31.84 13.79
CA THR A 272 -9.02 32.89 14.25
C THR A 272 -7.62 32.67 13.69
N PRO A 273 -7.05 33.63 12.94
CA PRO A 273 -5.70 33.51 12.41
C PRO A 273 -4.66 33.49 13.54
N SER A 274 -3.45 33.04 13.23
CA SER A 274 -2.35 33.04 14.18
C SER A 274 -1.95 34.47 14.58
N LYS A 275 -1.80 34.73 15.88
CA LYS A 275 -1.32 36.04 16.40
C LYS A 275 0.16 36.28 16.12
N GLN A 276 1.00 35.25 16.22
CA GLN A 276 2.47 35.41 16.12
C GLN A 276 3.03 35.30 14.69
N LYS A 277 2.37 34.51 13.84
CA LYS A 277 2.76 34.32 12.43
C LYS A 277 1.91 35.19 11.51
N LYS A 278 2.54 36.18 10.88
CA LYS A 278 1.92 37.00 9.82
C LYS A 278 1.30 36.13 8.72
N ASN A 279 0.07 36.47 8.34
CA ASN A 279 -0.71 35.89 7.24
C ASN A 279 -0.75 34.34 7.26
N PHE A 280 -0.92 33.76 8.45
CA PHE A 280 -1.03 32.31 8.61
C PHE A 280 -2.36 31.92 9.25
N ASN A 281 -3.05 30.99 8.58
CA ASN A 281 -4.20 30.27 9.12
C ASN A 281 -3.93 28.76 9.02
N LEU A 282 -4.53 27.99 9.92
CA LEU A 282 -4.41 26.54 9.96
C LEU A 282 -5.00 25.92 8.67
N PRO A 283 -4.37 24.91 8.05
CA PRO A 283 -4.96 24.22 6.91
C PRO A 283 -6.30 23.59 7.29
N GLN A 284 -7.33 23.84 6.49
CA GLN A 284 -8.62 23.17 6.66
C GLN A 284 -8.55 21.73 6.15
N PRO A 285 -9.16 20.76 6.86
CA PRO A 285 -9.23 19.39 6.39
C PRO A 285 -10.16 19.29 5.16
N LYS A 286 -9.75 18.51 4.15
CA LYS A 286 -10.60 18.27 2.96
C LYS A 286 -11.81 17.40 3.28
N MET A 287 -11.69 16.49 4.25
CA MET A 287 -12.77 15.65 4.74
C MET A 287 -13.04 16.01 6.20
N ALA A 288 -14.28 16.34 6.54
CA ALA A 288 -14.67 16.63 7.92
C ALA A 288 -14.61 15.38 8.81
N ASN A 289 -15.11 14.26 8.30
CA ASN A 289 -15.02 12.94 8.91
C ASN A 289 -14.09 12.05 8.08
N THR A 290 -13.05 11.49 8.69
CA THR A 290 -12.10 10.57 8.04
C THR A 290 -12.40 9.10 8.34
N ASP A 291 -13.42 8.80 9.15
CA ASP A 291 -13.87 7.44 9.39
C ASP A 291 -14.77 6.97 8.23
N LEU A 292 -14.11 6.41 7.21
CA LEU A 292 -14.78 5.85 6.04
C LEU A 292 -15.72 4.70 6.43
N THR A 293 -15.38 3.93 7.46
CA THR A 293 -16.21 2.78 7.87
C THR A 293 -17.55 3.23 8.44
N ARG A 294 -17.56 4.31 9.23
CA ARG A 294 -18.79 4.93 9.71
C ARG A 294 -19.61 5.51 8.56
N LEU A 295 -18.98 6.22 7.62
CA LEU A 295 -19.67 6.77 6.45
C LEU A 295 -20.32 5.66 5.63
N LEU A 296 -19.59 4.62 5.26
CA LEU A 296 -20.11 3.51 4.45
C LEU A 296 -21.19 2.67 5.15
N LYS A 297 -21.21 2.67 6.49
CA LYS A 297 -22.20 1.95 7.30
C LYS A 297 -23.40 2.83 7.69
N SER A 298 -23.44 4.10 7.30
CA SER A 298 -24.53 5.00 7.66
C SER A 298 -25.84 4.56 7.01
N ASP A 299 -26.95 4.77 7.71
CA ASP A 299 -28.26 4.29 7.26
C ASP A 299 -28.72 5.03 6.00
N GLU A 300 -28.32 6.29 5.84
CA GLU A 300 -28.60 7.10 4.66
C GLU A 300 -27.96 6.50 3.41
N ILE A 301 -26.71 6.02 3.50
CA ILE A 301 -26.05 5.33 2.40
C ILE A 301 -26.71 3.96 2.19
N ARG A 302 -26.89 3.18 3.25
CA ARG A 302 -27.46 1.82 3.17
C ARG A 302 -28.85 1.78 2.57
N LYS A 303 -29.69 2.78 2.83
CA LYS A 303 -31.06 2.88 2.28
C LYS A 303 -31.08 2.96 0.75
N VAL A 304 -30.05 3.52 0.13
CA VAL A 304 -29.97 3.72 -1.34
C VAL A 304 -29.12 2.63 -2.02
N LEU A 305 -28.34 1.86 -1.26
CA LEU A 305 -27.49 0.82 -1.81
C LEU A 305 -28.29 -0.36 -2.37
N ARG A 306 -27.85 -0.86 -3.52
CA ARG A 306 -28.33 -2.14 -4.08
C ARG A 306 -27.70 -3.31 -3.35
N ALA A 307 -28.35 -4.47 -3.40
CA ALA A 307 -27.79 -5.71 -2.86
C ALA A 307 -26.41 -6.01 -3.49
N PRO A 308 -25.38 -6.36 -2.69
CA PRO A 308 -24.05 -6.61 -3.21
C PRO A 308 -24.04 -7.88 -4.08
N ASN A 309 -23.53 -7.75 -5.32
CA ASN A 309 -23.34 -8.92 -6.17
C ASN A 309 -22.07 -9.68 -5.76
N LYS A 310 -22.25 -10.75 -4.97
CA LYS A 310 -21.15 -11.61 -4.50
C LYS A 310 -20.80 -12.75 -5.47
N ARG A 311 -21.43 -12.80 -6.65
CA ARG A 311 -21.19 -13.88 -7.62
C ARG A 311 -19.81 -13.72 -8.27
N VAL A 312 -18.87 -14.59 -7.89
CA VAL A 312 -17.59 -14.71 -8.56
C VAL A 312 -17.72 -15.64 -9.76
N ILE A 313 -17.70 -15.09 -10.98
CA ILE A 313 -17.68 -15.89 -12.21
C ILE A 313 -16.24 -16.32 -12.47
N ARG A 314 -15.96 -17.60 -12.21
CA ARG A 314 -14.66 -18.19 -12.53
C ARG A 314 -14.62 -18.59 -14.00
N ALA A 315 -13.43 -18.48 -14.61
CA ALA A 315 -13.19 -19.02 -15.94
C ALA A 315 -13.42 -20.54 -15.90
N THR A 316 -14.44 -21.01 -16.62
CA THR A 316 -14.72 -22.43 -16.75
C THR A 316 -13.93 -22.98 -17.92
N ARG A 317 -13.15 -24.04 -17.69
CA ARG A 317 -12.51 -24.79 -18.79
C ARG A 317 -13.62 -25.39 -19.67
N LYS A 318 -13.55 -25.12 -20.98
CA LYS A 318 -14.43 -25.80 -21.94
C LYS A 318 -14.07 -27.28 -21.98
N LEU A 319 -14.94 -28.13 -21.45
CA LEU A 319 -14.78 -29.57 -21.48
C LEU A 319 -15.19 -30.07 -22.88
N ASN A 320 -14.37 -30.92 -23.49
CA ASN A 320 -14.71 -31.54 -24.77
C ASN A 320 -15.86 -32.55 -24.56
N PRO A 321 -17.03 -32.37 -25.19
CA PRO A 321 -18.18 -33.26 -25.01
C PRO A 321 -17.94 -34.69 -25.52
N LEU A 322 -17.09 -34.87 -26.53
CA LEU A 322 -16.83 -36.19 -27.11
C LEU A 322 -16.01 -37.08 -26.17
N THR A 323 -15.10 -36.48 -25.39
CA THR A 323 -14.29 -37.20 -24.40
C THR A 323 -14.93 -37.19 -23.00
N ASN A 324 -15.77 -36.20 -22.68
CA ASN A 324 -16.44 -36.08 -21.38
C ASN A 324 -17.96 -36.28 -21.49
N ASN A 325 -18.42 -37.48 -21.07
CA ASN A 325 -19.84 -37.83 -21.10
C ASN A 325 -20.74 -36.83 -20.36
N LYS A 326 -20.33 -36.27 -19.21
CA LYS A 326 -21.16 -35.31 -18.46
C LYS A 326 -21.33 -33.99 -19.21
N ALA A 327 -20.27 -33.54 -19.90
CA ALA A 327 -20.33 -32.37 -20.75
C ALA A 327 -21.26 -32.61 -21.96
N MET A 328 -21.22 -33.81 -22.56
CA MET A 328 -22.16 -34.17 -23.62
C MET A 328 -23.60 -34.21 -23.12
N LEU A 329 -23.86 -34.81 -21.96
CA LEU A 329 -25.22 -34.90 -21.41
C LEU A 329 -25.79 -33.53 -21.06
N LYS A 330 -24.95 -32.61 -20.56
CA LYS A 330 -25.36 -31.23 -20.29
C LYS A 330 -25.76 -30.47 -21.56
N LEU A 331 -25.15 -30.79 -22.70
CA LEU A 331 -25.42 -30.15 -23.99
C LEU A 331 -26.52 -30.86 -24.79
N ASN A 332 -26.51 -32.19 -24.80
CA ASN A 332 -27.44 -33.04 -25.53
C ASN A 332 -27.77 -34.31 -24.70
N PRO A 333 -28.87 -34.27 -23.92
CA PRO A 333 -29.34 -35.43 -23.17
C PRO A 333 -29.69 -36.65 -24.04
N TYR A 334 -30.13 -36.43 -25.29
CA TYR A 334 -30.52 -37.50 -26.21
C TYR A 334 -29.33 -38.37 -26.67
N ALA A 335 -28.10 -37.85 -26.55
CA ALA A 335 -26.89 -38.63 -26.78
C ALA A 335 -26.82 -39.88 -25.86
N ALA A 336 -27.39 -39.82 -24.65
CA ALA A 336 -27.49 -40.97 -23.75
C ALA A 336 -28.31 -42.11 -24.36
N VAL A 337 -29.46 -41.75 -24.95
CA VAL A 337 -30.41 -42.70 -25.55
C VAL A 337 -29.79 -43.35 -26.78
N LEU A 338 -29.20 -42.54 -27.67
CA LEU A 338 -28.52 -43.03 -28.86
C LEU A 338 -27.34 -43.94 -28.52
N LYS A 339 -26.49 -43.53 -27.58
CA LYS A 339 -25.35 -44.35 -27.12
C LYS A 339 -25.82 -45.67 -26.51
N ARG A 340 -26.90 -45.65 -25.70
CA ARG A 340 -27.49 -46.87 -25.13
C ARG A 340 -28.09 -47.78 -26.21
N LYS A 341 -28.82 -47.21 -27.18
CA LYS A 341 -29.36 -47.97 -28.33
C LYS A 341 -28.24 -48.64 -29.12
N ALA A 342 -27.17 -47.89 -29.42
CA ALA A 342 -26.00 -48.41 -30.15
C ALA A 342 -25.28 -49.52 -29.37
N ILE A 343 -25.08 -49.36 -28.05
CA ILE A 343 -24.48 -50.42 -27.21
C ILE A 343 -25.34 -51.69 -27.22
N LEU A 344 -26.66 -51.56 -27.10
CA LEU A 344 -27.58 -52.69 -27.14
C LEU A 344 -27.57 -53.39 -28.51
N GLU A 345 -27.53 -52.61 -29.60
CA GLU A 345 -27.46 -53.13 -30.96
C GLU A 345 -26.14 -53.85 -31.23
N LEU A 346 -25.01 -53.27 -30.82
CA LEU A 346 -23.68 -53.88 -30.94
C LEU A 346 -23.58 -55.17 -30.12
N ARG A 347 -24.11 -55.18 -28.89
CA ARG A 347 -24.20 -56.40 -28.08
C ARG A 347 -25.05 -57.47 -28.77
N ARG A 348 -26.15 -57.07 -29.41
CA ARG A 348 -26.98 -57.97 -30.22
C ARG A 348 -26.20 -58.56 -31.39
N ARG A 349 -25.44 -57.75 -32.14
CA ARG A 349 -24.60 -58.22 -33.26
C ARG A 349 -23.50 -59.17 -32.80
N LYS A 350 -22.78 -58.84 -31.72
CA LYS A 350 -21.76 -59.72 -31.13
C LYS A 350 -22.32 -61.06 -30.68
N ASN A 351 -23.48 -61.07 -30.03
CA ASN A 351 -24.14 -62.30 -29.62
C ASN A 351 -24.54 -63.16 -30.83
N LEU A 352 -25.08 -62.56 -31.89
CA LEU A 352 -25.43 -63.29 -33.12
C LEU A 352 -24.18 -63.87 -33.81
N LYS A 353 -23.10 -63.08 -33.88
CA LYS A 353 -21.82 -63.56 -34.42
C LYS A 353 -21.26 -64.72 -33.60
N ALA A 354 -21.29 -64.62 -32.27
CA ALA A 354 -20.82 -65.70 -31.40
C ALA A 354 -21.63 -67.00 -31.57
N LEU A 355 -22.96 -66.92 -31.78
CA LEU A 355 -23.79 -68.09 -32.10
C LEU A 355 -23.41 -68.69 -33.45
N ALA A 356 -23.29 -67.86 -34.49
CA ALA A 356 -22.90 -68.32 -35.83
C ALA A 356 -21.49 -68.92 -35.87
N ASP A 357 -20.53 -68.34 -35.13
CA ASP A 357 -19.16 -68.87 -35.03
C ASP A 357 -19.15 -70.21 -34.26
N ALA A 358 -20.02 -70.38 -33.26
CA ALA A 358 -20.18 -71.63 -32.53
C ALA A 358 -20.85 -72.74 -33.36
N GLU A 359 -21.85 -72.38 -34.17
CA GLU A 359 -22.45 -73.29 -35.16
C GLU A 359 -21.42 -73.75 -36.19
N LYS A 360 -20.58 -72.84 -36.69
CA LYS A 360 -19.50 -73.16 -37.64
C LYS A 360 -18.39 -74.02 -37.05
N SER A 361 -18.08 -73.86 -35.77
CA SER A 361 -17.05 -74.64 -35.07
C SER A 361 -17.57 -75.94 -34.46
N GLY A 362 -18.87 -76.25 -34.63
CA GLY A 362 -19.48 -77.49 -34.14
C GLY A 362 -19.58 -77.60 -32.61
N LEU A 363 -19.21 -76.55 -31.87
CA LEU A 363 -19.15 -76.54 -30.40
C LEU A 363 -20.38 -75.82 -29.82
N LYS A 364 -21.14 -76.51 -28.95
CA LYS A 364 -22.30 -75.92 -28.27
C LYS A 364 -21.86 -74.93 -27.19
N LEU A 365 -22.26 -73.65 -27.31
CA LEU A 365 -22.01 -72.62 -26.29
C LEU A 365 -22.71 -72.97 -24.97
N SER A 366 -21.99 -72.78 -23.85
CA SER A 366 -22.53 -73.00 -22.50
C SER A 366 -23.84 -72.22 -22.26
N LYS A 367 -24.80 -72.83 -21.54
CA LYS A 367 -26.07 -72.21 -21.12
C LYS A 367 -25.88 -70.90 -20.33
N ARG A 368 -24.71 -70.68 -19.73
CA ARG A 368 -24.37 -69.44 -19.01
C ARG A 368 -23.91 -68.30 -19.93
N ASN A 369 -23.57 -68.59 -21.19
CA ASN A 369 -23.02 -67.64 -22.14
C ASN A 369 -24.04 -66.51 -22.47
N PRO A 370 -23.60 -65.23 -22.54
CA PRO A 370 -24.46 -64.10 -22.88
C PRO A 370 -25.26 -64.25 -24.18
N ALA A 371 -24.74 -64.97 -25.18
CA ALA A 371 -25.41 -65.16 -26.46
C ALA A 371 -26.64 -66.08 -26.33
N MET A 372 -26.46 -67.27 -25.71
CA MET A 372 -27.53 -68.23 -25.41
C MET A 372 -28.60 -67.63 -24.48
N LYS A 373 -28.19 -66.88 -23.46
CA LYS A 373 -29.15 -66.20 -22.56
C LYS A 373 -30.00 -65.16 -23.30
N ALA A 374 -29.39 -64.41 -24.22
CA ALA A 374 -30.10 -63.39 -24.99
C ALA A 374 -31.08 -64.02 -25.99
N GLU A 375 -30.72 -65.15 -26.59
CA GLU A 375 -31.59 -65.93 -27.47
C GLU A 375 -32.80 -66.49 -26.72
N LYS A 376 -32.57 -67.19 -25.61
CA LYS A 376 -33.66 -67.72 -24.76
C LYS A 376 -34.62 -66.62 -24.30
N LEU A 377 -34.09 -65.44 -23.96
CA LEU A 377 -34.91 -64.28 -23.61
C LEU A 377 -35.72 -63.75 -24.80
N ARG A 378 -35.17 -63.77 -26.02
CA ARG A 378 -35.90 -63.38 -27.23
C ARG A 378 -37.01 -64.35 -27.58
N GLU A 379 -36.78 -65.65 -27.44
CA GLU A 379 -37.80 -66.66 -27.64
C GLU A 379 -38.95 -66.49 -26.66
N ARG A 380 -38.63 -66.30 -25.37
CA ARG A 380 -39.63 -65.98 -24.34
C ARG A 380 -40.40 -64.71 -24.69
N ARG A 381 -39.71 -63.64 -25.11
CA ARG A 381 -40.38 -62.41 -25.56
C ARG A 381 -41.25 -62.61 -26.79
N ARG A 382 -40.82 -63.40 -27.78
CA ARG A 382 -41.60 -63.72 -28.98
C ARG A 382 -42.87 -64.49 -28.63
N LYS A 383 -42.79 -65.47 -27.74
CA LYS A 383 -43.94 -66.21 -27.21
C LYS A 383 -44.92 -65.26 -26.53
N ASN A 384 -44.44 -64.45 -25.58
CA ASN A 384 -45.26 -63.47 -24.89
C ASN A 384 -45.89 -62.42 -25.83
N ILE A 385 -45.17 -61.96 -26.87
CA ILE A 385 -45.71 -61.01 -27.86
C ILE A 385 -46.78 -61.68 -28.74
N LYS A 386 -46.58 -62.94 -29.17
CA LYS A 386 -47.60 -63.69 -29.91
C LYS A 386 -48.86 -63.88 -29.07
N GLU A 387 -48.72 -64.25 -27.80
CA GLU A 387 -49.84 -64.37 -26.86
C GLU A 387 -50.56 -63.03 -26.67
N ALA A 388 -49.82 -61.92 -26.54
CA ALA A 388 -50.41 -60.60 -26.38
C ALA A 388 -51.11 -60.08 -27.67
N LEU A 389 -50.58 -60.41 -28.85
CA LEU A 389 -51.21 -60.06 -30.14
C LEU A 389 -52.47 -60.90 -30.40
N ALA A 390 -52.47 -62.18 -30.02
CA ALA A 390 -53.65 -63.03 -30.10
C ALA A 390 -54.80 -62.54 -29.20
N LYS A 391 -54.48 -61.86 -28.09
CA LYS A 391 -55.45 -61.26 -27.17
C LYS A 391 -55.94 -59.85 -27.57
N LYS A 392 -55.49 -59.27 -28.71
CA LYS A 392 -55.93 -57.94 -29.15
C LYS A 392 -57.16 -58.02 -30.08
N PRO A 393 -58.32 -57.42 -29.72
CA PRO A 393 -59.47 -57.32 -30.62
C PRO A 393 -59.21 -56.38 -31.82
N LYS A 394 -59.78 -56.70 -32.99
CA LYS A 394 -59.66 -55.90 -34.23
C LYS A 394 -60.36 -54.54 -34.07
N LYS A 395 -59.62 -53.44 -34.23
CA LYS A 395 -60.19 -52.07 -34.26
C LYS A 395 -60.79 -51.75 -35.65
N PRO A 396 -61.96 -51.08 -35.72
CA PRO A 396 -62.55 -50.61 -36.97
C PRO A 396 -61.77 -49.44 -37.59
N VAL A 397 -61.87 -49.32 -38.92
CA VAL A 397 -61.12 -48.41 -39.81
C VAL A 397 -61.46 -46.94 -39.54
N ALA A 398 -60.44 -46.09 -39.41
CA ALA A 398 -60.55 -44.67 -39.11
C ALA A 398 -61.01 -43.83 -40.33
N LYS A 399 -62.09 -43.04 -40.17
CA LYS A 399 -62.46 -41.96 -41.09
C LYS A 399 -61.51 -40.76 -40.88
N LYS A 400 -60.90 -40.28 -41.96
CA LYS A 400 -60.06 -39.06 -42.00
C LYS A 400 -60.94 -37.82 -41.89
N THR A 401 -60.82 -37.04 -40.83
CA THR A 401 -61.37 -35.68 -40.76
C THR A 401 -60.43 -34.68 -41.46
N PRO A 402 -60.94 -33.83 -42.36
CA PRO A 402 -60.16 -32.80 -43.05
C PRO A 402 -59.70 -31.67 -42.09
N PRO A 403 -58.59 -30.99 -42.40
CA PRO A 403 -57.98 -29.97 -41.55
C PRO A 403 -58.81 -28.67 -41.47
N PRO A 404 -58.78 -27.96 -40.32
CA PRO A 404 -59.53 -26.72 -40.12
C PRO A 404 -58.97 -25.52 -40.93
N PRO A 405 -59.83 -24.57 -41.34
CA PRO A 405 -59.49 -23.44 -42.22
C PRO A 405 -58.65 -22.33 -41.55
N LYS A 406 -57.91 -21.58 -42.38
CA LYS A 406 -56.96 -20.50 -42.04
C LYS A 406 -57.66 -19.28 -41.44
N LYS A 407 -57.19 -18.78 -40.28
CA LYS A 407 -57.61 -17.49 -39.69
C LYS A 407 -56.90 -16.31 -40.39
N LYS A 408 -57.68 -15.27 -40.74
CA LYS A 408 -57.24 -13.96 -41.27
C LYS A 408 -56.72 -13.04 -40.15
N ALA A 409 -56.00 -12.01 -40.60
CA ALA A 409 -55.07 -11.14 -39.88
C ALA A 409 -55.64 -10.25 -38.76
N ASP A 410 -54.78 -9.99 -37.76
CA ASP A 410 -54.77 -8.72 -37.01
C ASP A 410 -53.42 -8.01 -37.21
N LYS A 411 -53.48 -6.73 -37.59
CA LYS A 411 -52.35 -5.84 -37.86
C LYS A 411 -52.05 -4.96 -36.63
N LYS A 412 -50.79 -5.07 -36.15
CA LYS A 412 -49.88 -4.02 -35.59
C LYS A 412 -50.21 -3.37 -34.23
N PRO A 413 -49.16 -3.01 -33.46
CA PRO A 413 -48.54 -1.69 -33.62
C PRO A 413 -47.05 -1.72 -34.01
N LYS A 414 -46.61 -0.66 -34.71
CA LYS A 414 -45.24 -0.38 -35.16
C LYS A 414 -44.36 0.05 -33.98
N ALA A 415 -43.14 -0.47 -33.91
CA ALA A 415 -42.05 0.06 -33.10
C ALA A 415 -41.49 1.37 -33.69
N GLU A 416 -41.32 2.38 -32.84
CA GLU A 416 -40.62 3.63 -33.14
C GLU A 416 -39.13 3.39 -33.42
N LYS A 417 -38.63 4.01 -34.49
CA LYS A 417 -37.22 4.03 -34.88
C LYS A 417 -36.51 5.21 -34.22
N ALA A 418 -35.36 4.91 -33.64
CA ALA A 418 -34.38 5.84 -33.08
C ALA A 418 -33.89 6.89 -34.11
N VAL A 419 -33.85 8.15 -33.68
CA VAL A 419 -33.21 9.27 -34.37
C VAL A 419 -31.73 9.33 -33.96
N LYS A 420 -30.83 9.39 -34.95
CA LYS A 420 -29.38 9.65 -34.77
C LYS A 420 -29.13 11.16 -34.69
N PRO A 421 -28.20 11.65 -33.84
CA PRO A 421 -27.84 13.06 -33.76
C PRO A 421 -26.88 13.47 -34.89
N LYS A 422 -27.14 14.62 -35.53
CA LYS A 422 -26.20 15.30 -36.44
C LYS A 422 -25.44 16.40 -35.68
N ALA A 423 -24.22 16.60 -36.14
CA ALA A 423 -23.15 17.35 -35.50
C ALA A 423 -23.31 18.87 -35.62
N ASP A 424 -23.01 19.57 -34.52
CA ASP A 424 -22.81 21.01 -34.46
C ASP A 424 -21.34 21.39 -34.72
N LYS A 425 -21.15 22.42 -35.55
CA LYS A 425 -20.14 23.51 -35.46
C LYS A 425 -20.19 24.36 -36.74
N PRO A 426 -19.73 25.63 -36.76
CA PRO A 426 -19.54 26.59 -35.64
C PRO A 426 -20.00 28.05 -35.95
N LYS A 427 -20.11 28.83 -34.87
CA LYS A 427 -19.86 30.29 -34.72
C LYS A 427 -20.74 31.31 -35.46
N GLY A 428 -21.58 31.99 -34.67
CA GLY A 428 -21.57 33.45 -34.51
C GLY A 428 -21.14 33.76 -33.09
#